data_AF-A0A8J5XUJ3-F1
#
_entry.id   AF-A0A8J5XUJ3-F1
#
_cell.length_a   1.000
_cell.length_b   1.000
_cell.length_c   1.000
_cell.angle_alpha   90.00
_cell.angle_beta   90.00
_cell.angle_gamma   90.00
#
_symmetry.space_group_name_H-M   'P 1'
#
loop_
_entity.id
_entity.type
_entity.pdbx_description
1 polymer ?
#
loop_
_entity_poly.entity_id
_entity_poly.type
_entity_poly.pdbx_seq_one_letter_code
_entity_poly.pdbx_strand_id
1 'polypeptide(L)'
;MWGLVFLAAVGAPAPYPLTGSACDLLSLDEKLCSCTDLVDHKFIVDCEIPIKLAALNFTDSIGMKVLGDPCTDPATISIDVVEKNFAIDMPVQRITCGSSLLVPIPGLVFNIPDVGQLSVDVDVEFDGTIDKLRIEAGVNACVKAGGETMCGEDIPWLQNLLPIWIIDGTWHFASVCNSLASP
;
A
#
# COMPACT_ATOMS: atom_id res chain seq x y z
N MET A 1 -5.36 18.62 -58.39
CA MET A 1 -6.13 18.59 -57.13
C MET A 1 -6.22 17.14 -56.66
N TRP A 2 -5.21 16.67 -55.92
CA TRP A 2 -5.21 15.36 -55.26
C TRP A 2 -4.61 15.59 -53.88
N GLY A 3 -5.46 15.54 -52.86
CA GLY A 3 -5.08 15.77 -51.47
C GLY A 3 -4.45 14.51 -50.88
N LEU A 4 -3.23 14.65 -50.37
CA LEU A 4 -2.59 13.64 -49.53
C LEU A 4 -3.03 13.88 -48.09
N VAL A 5 -3.89 13.00 -47.58
CA VAL A 5 -4.21 12.91 -46.15
C VAL A 5 -3.08 12.15 -45.48
N PHE A 6 -2.25 12.86 -44.71
CA PHE A 6 -1.29 12.23 -43.80
C PHE A 6 -2.05 11.69 -42.58
N LEU A 7 -2.16 10.36 -42.47
CA LEU A 7 -2.47 9.72 -41.19
C LEU A 7 -1.28 9.98 -40.26
N ALA A 8 -1.52 10.74 -39.18
CA ALA A 8 -0.62 10.79 -38.06
C ALA A 8 -0.59 9.41 -37.39
N ALA A 9 0.55 8.72 -37.48
CA ALA A 9 0.80 7.54 -36.67
C ALA A 9 0.82 7.98 -35.20
N VAL A 10 -0.17 7.51 -34.42
CA VAL A 10 -0.15 7.61 -32.97
C VAL A 10 1.05 6.77 -32.52
N GLY A 11 2.10 7.43 -32.03
CA GLY A 11 3.30 6.77 -31.54
C GLY A 11 2.92 5.83 -30.41
N ALA A 12 3.21 4.54 -30.58
CA ALA A 12 3.14 3.58 -29.49
C ALA A 12 4.08 4.06 -28.35
N PRO A 13 3.68 3.96 -27.08
CA PRO A 13 4.57 4.26 -25.96
C PRO A 13 5.83 3.40 -26.10
N ALA A 14 6.98 4.01 -25.80
CA ALA A 14 8.28 3.36 -25.93
C ALA A 14 8.31 2.03 -25.13
N PRO A 15 8.96 0.98 -25.65
CA PRO A 15 9.14 -0.26 -24.91
C PRO A 15 9.97 0.04 -23.65
N TYR A 16 9.34 -0.10 -22.48
CA TYR A 16 10.04 -0.09 -21.21
C TYR A 16 11.06 -1.26 -21.20
N PRO A 17 12.28 -1.07 -20.70
CA PRO A 17 13.29 -2.13 -20.68
C PRO A 17 12.80 -3.36 -19.89
N LEU A 18 12.90 -4.53 -20.52
CA LEU A 18 12.33 -5.83 -20.09
C LEU A 18 13.17 -6.55 -19.01
N THR A 19 13.79 -5.81 -18.11
CA THR A 19 14.62 -6.37 -17.02
C THR A 19 14.46 -5.48 -15.79
N GLY A 20 13.29 -5.52 -15.17
CA GLY A 20 13.02 -4.76 -13.94
C GLY A 20 12.72 -5.72 -12.81
N SER A 21 13.36 -5.51 -11.65
CA SER A 21 12.89 -6.12 -10.42
C SER A 21 11.60 -5.42 -9.97
N ALA A 22 10.76 -6.10 -9.18
CA ALA A 22 9.55 -5.47 -8.65
C ALA A 22 9.91 -4.36 -7.65
N CYS A 23 10.98 -4.56 -6.87
CA CYS A 23 11.51 -3.54 -5.97
C CYS A 23 12.08 -2.31 -6.68
N ASP A 24 12.70 -2.48 -7.85
CA ASP A 24 13.20 -1.35 -8.66
C ASP A 24 12.07 -0.42 -9.14
N LEU A 25 10.86 -0.97 -9.29
CA LEU A 25 9.68 -0.19 -9.67
C LEU A 25 9.08 0.56 -8.47
N LEU A 26 9.10 -0.07 -7.29
CA LEU A 26 8.52 0.49 -6.07
C LEU A 26 9.40 1.63 -5.54
N SER A 27 8.93 2.87 -5.65
CA SER A 27 9.61 4.04 -5.10
C SER A 27 9.30 4.18 -3.60
N LEU A 28 9.98 3.39 -2.78
CA LEU A 28 9.79 3.37 -1.32
C LEU A 28 10.72 4.34 -0.60
N ASP A 29 10.34 4.79 0.60
CA ASP A 29 11.25 5.50 1.50
C ASP A 29 12.22 4.52 2.17
N GLU A 30 13.46 4.50 1.69
CA GLU A 30 14.54 3.63 2.20
C GLU A 30 14.85 3.82 3.69
N LYS A 31 14.41 4.92 4.31
CA LYS A 31 14.58 5.15 5.75
C LYS A 31 13.60 4.36 6.60
N LEU A 32 12.42 4.09 6.04
CA LEU A 32 11.33 3.40 6.71
C LEU A 32 11.23 1.95 6.27
N CYS A 33 11.59 1.67 5.02
CA CYS A 33 11.27 0.43 4.33
C CYS A 33 12.48 -0.16 3.62
N SER A 34 12.52 -1.49 3.56
CA SER A 34 13.39 -2.25 2.67
C SER A 34 12.54 -3.09 1.73
N CYS A 35 13.00 -3.25 0.49
CA CYS A 35 12.35 -4.14 -0.48
C CYS A 35 13.31 -5.25 -0.88
N THR A 36 12.80 -6.48 -0.94
CA THR A 36 13.53 -7.65 -1.40
C THR A 36 12.72 -8.36 -2.48
N ASP A 37 13.30 -8.48 -3.66
CA ASP A 37 12.74 -9.34 -4.71
C ASP A 37 12.85 -10.81 -4.32
N LEU A 38 11.81 -11.55 -4.63
CA LEU A 38 11.72 -12.98 -4.42
C LEU A 38 11.69 -13.72 -5.76
N VAL A 39 11.69 -15.04 -5.69
CA VAL A 39 11.41 -15.90 -6.83
C VAL A 39 10.02 -15.61 -7.42
N ASP A 40 9.84 -15.94 -8.70
CA ASP A 40 8.59 -15.76 -9.44
C ASP A 40 8.08 -14.31 -9.50
N HIS A 41 9.01 -13.33 -9.44
CA HIS A 41 8.71 -11.90 -9.52
C HIS A 41 7.82 -11.36 -8.38
N LYS A 42 7.78 -12.08 -7.27
CA LYS A 42 7.19 -11.59 -6.02
C LYS A 42 8.15 -10.63 -5.34
N PHE A 43 7.64 -9.87 -4.40
CA PHE A 43 8.46 -8.97 -3.58
C PHE A 43 7.98 -8.95 -2.15
N ILE A 44 8.89 -8.67 -1.23
CA ILE A 44 8.57 -8.32 0.15
C ILE A 44 9.04 -6.90 0.40
N VAL A 45 8.12 -6.06 0.86
CA VAL A 45 8.42 -4.77 1.49
C VAL A 45 8.33 -4.96 3.00
N ASP A 46 9.38 -4.61 3.73
CA ASP A 46 9.45 -4.70 5.20
C ASP A 46 9.75 -3.30 5.75
N CYS A 47 8.82 -2.74 6.52
CA CYS A 47 8.88 -1.38 7.02
C CYS A 47 8.73 -1.30 8.53
N GLU A 48 9.40 -0.32 9.14
CA GLU A 48 9.21 0.08 10.53
C GLU A 48 8.66 1.51 10.58
N ILE A 49 7.38 1.64 10.93
CA ILE A 49 6.62 2.89 10.86
C ILE A 49 6.58 3.53 12.24
N PRO A 50 7.23 4.69 12.45
CA PRO A 50 7.13 5.40 13.72
C PRO A 50 5.77 6.09 13.85
N ILE A 51 5.03 5.78 14.92
CA ILE A 51 3.75 6.42 15.25
C ILE A 51 3.92 7.32 16.46
N LYS A 52 3.52 8.58 16.32
CA LYS A 52 3.57 9.58 17.38
C LYS A 52 2.24 10.31 17.47
N LEU A 53 1.44 9.92 18.44
CA LEU A 53 0.15 10.57 18.73
C LEU A 53 0.32 11.47 19.96
N ALA A 54 0.79 12.69 19.73
CA ALA A 54 1.12 13.63 20.80
C ALA A 54 -0.07 13.93 21.72
N ALA A 55 -1.29 14.03 21.16
CA ALA A 55 -2.53 14.23 21.92
C ALA A 55 -2.83 13.09 22.91
N LEU A 56 -2.27 11.90 22.67
CA LEU A 56 -2.44 10.70 23.49
C LEU A 56 -1.20 10.36 24.32
N ASN A 57 -0.14 11.16 24.24
CA ASN A 57 1.17 10.85 24.81
C ASN A 57 1.65 9.43 24.43
N PHE A 58 1.36 9.02 23.20
CA PHE A 58 1.69 7.71 22.67
C PHE A 58 2.80 7.83 21.62
N THR A 59 3.83 7.02 21.74
CA THR A 59 4.93 6.93 20.78
C THR A 59 5.36 5.48 20.69
N ASP A 60 5.33 4.93 19.49
CA ASP A 60 5.65 3.53 19.23
C ASP A 60 6.16 3.33 17.79
N SER A 61 6.57 2.12 17.44
CA SER A 61 6.85 1.72 16.05
C SER A 61 6.06 0.46 15.66
N ILE A 62 5.41 0.51 14.50
CA ILE A 62 4.70 -0.64 13.92
C ILE A 62 5.55 -1.23 12.82
N GLY A 63 5.84 -2.52 12.90
CA GLY A 63 6.38 -3.29 11.80
C GLY A 63 5.26 -3.65 10.83
N MET A 64 5.45 -3.38 9.54
CA MET A 64 4.52 -3.81 8.50
C MET A 64 5.27 -4.46 7.35
N LYS A 65 4.90 -5.70 7.04
CA LYS A 65 5.45 -6.48 5.94
C LYS A 65 4.39 -6.67 4.88
N VAL A 66 4.70 -6.33 3.63
CA VAL A 66 3.83 -6.52 2.49
C VAL A 66 4.48 -7.52 1.53
N LEU A 67 3.85 -8.66 1.34
CA LEU A 67 4.20 -9.65 0.32
C LEU A 67 3.33 -9.42 -0.91
N GLY A 68 3.92 -8.93 -2.00
CA GLY A 68 3.24 -8.72 -3.27
C GLY A 68 3.49 -9.84 -4.27
N ASP A 69 2.43 -10.25 -4.96
CA ASP A 69 2.46 -11.19 -6.07
C ASP A 69 1.70 -10.58 -7.27
N PRO A 70 2.34 -9.66 -8.01
CA PRO A 70 1.67 -8.88 -9.05
C PRO A 70 1.36 -9.71 -10.31
N CYS A 71 1.96 -10.90 -10.47
CA CYS A 71 1.85 -11.71 -11.69
C CYS A 71 0.79 -12.82 -11.60
N THR A 72 0.10 -12.94 -10.47
CA THR A 72 -1.10 -13.76 -10.33
C THR A 72 -2.32 -13.11 -10.98
N ASP A 73 -3.34 -13.90 -11.33
CA ASP A 73 -4.62 -13.42 -11.84
C ASP A 73 -5.77 -13.91 -10.94
N PRO A 74 -6.41 -13.01 -10.16
CA PRO A 74 -6.06 -11.60 -9.96
C PRO A 74 -4.75 -11.45 -9.20
N ALA A 75 -4.09 -10.30 -9.35
CA ALA A 75 -2.90 -9.95 -8.57
C ALA A 75 -3.25 -9.98 -7.07
N THR A 76 -2.28 -10.30 -6.22
CA THR A 76 -2.50 -10.43 -4.77
C THR A 76 -1.44 -9.72 -3.96
N ILE A 77 -1.85 -9.21 -2.79
CA ILE A 77 -0.94 -8.77 -1.73
C ILE A 77 -1.34 -9.44 -0.42
N SER A 78 -0.37 -9.66 0.46
CA SER A 78 -0.60 -10.06 1.85
C SER A 78 0.15 -9.10 2.76
N ILE A 79 -0.47 -8.72 3.86
CA ILE A 79 0.10 -7.78 4.82
C ILE A 79 0.23 -8.51 6.14
N ASP A 80 1.35 -8.34 6.80
CA ASP A 80 1.59 -8.83 8.14
C ASP A 80 2.02 -7.63 9.00
N VAL A 81 1.24 -7.38 10.05
CA VAL A 81 1.51 -6.30 11.00
C VAL A 81 2.04 -6.89 12.28
N VAL A 82 3.26 -6.49 12.59
CA VAL A 82 4.00 -6.95 13.76
C VAL A 82 4.34 -5.77 14.65
N GLU A 83 3.95 -5.84 15.92
CA GLU A 83 4.33 -4.84 16.92
C GLU A 83 4.81 -5.59 18.18
N LYS A 84 5.98 -5.19 18.68
CA LYS A 84 6.74 -5.96 19.68
C LYS A 84 6.28 -5.69 21.11
N ASN A 85 5.79 -4.49 21.43
CA ASN A 85 5.44 -4.05 22.77
C ASN A 85 4.08 -4.60 23.25
N PHE A 86 3.16 -4.81 22.32
CA PHE A 86 1.81 -5.34 22.49
C PHE A 86 1.67 -6.78 21.97
N ALA A 87 2.75 -7.39 21.49
CA ALA A 87 2.80 -8.75 20.97
C ALA A 87 1.77 -8.99 19.85
N ILE A 88 1.67 -8.03 18.93
CA ILE A 88 0.74 -8.07 17.81
C ILE A 88 1.43 -8.81 16.65
N ASP A 89 0.71 -9.79 16.11
CA ASP A 89 1.01 -10.50 14.86
C ASP A 89 -0.35 -10.65 14.17
N MET A 90 -0.60 -9.79 13.18
CA MET A 90 -1.88 -9.72 12.48
C MET A 90 -1.66 -9.94 10.99
N PRO A 91 -1.77 -11.19 10.52
CA PRO A 91 -1.69 -11.49 9.10
C PRO A 91 -3.03 -11.19 8.42
N VAL A 92 -3.00 -10.30 7.43
CA VAL A 92 -4.06 -10.03 6.46
C VAL A 92 -3.65 -10.65 5.14
N GLN A 93 -4.12 -11.87 4.89
CA GLN A 93 -3.64 -12.66 3.75
C GLN A 93 -4.48 -12.46 2.50
N ARG A 94 -3.79 -12.47 1.36
CA ARG A 94 -4.36 -12.72 0.03
C ARG A 94 -5.47 -11.73 -0.36
N ILE A 95 -5.20 -10.45 -0.12
CA ILE A 95 -5.99 -9.33 -0.62
C ILE A 95 -5.88 -9.35 -2.15
N THR A 96 -7.01 -9.52 -2.81
CA THR A 96 -7.08 -9.57 -4.29
C THR A 96 -7.26 -8.18 -4.86
N CYS A 97 -6.74 -7.94 -6.05
CA CYS A 97 -6.97 -6.69 -6.77
C CYS A 97 -8.47 -6.38 -6.92
N GLY A 98 -8.83 -5.11 -6.83
CA GLY A 98 -10.20 -4.62 -6.78
C GLY A 98 -10.79 -4.57 -5.37
N SER A 99 -9.96 -4.52 -4.33
CA SER A 99 -10.40 -4.46 -2.94
C SER A 99 -9.82 -3.27 -2.18
N SER A 100 -10.60 -2.79 -1.21
CA SER A 100 -10.16 -1.85 -0.20
C SER A 100 -10.48 -2.44 1.17
N LEU A 101 -9.58 -2.26 2.11
CA LEU A 101 -9.65 -2.86 3.42
C LEU A 101 -9.14 -1.89 4.48
N LEU A 102 -9.92 -1.76 5.55
CA LEU A 102 -9.56 -1.04 6.76
C LEU A 102 -9.67 -2.02 7.94
N VAL A 103 -8.54 -2.43 8.51
CA VAL A 103 -8.49 -3.42 9.61
C VAL A 103 -7.90 -2.81 10.87
N PRO A 104 -8.64 -2.79 11.99
CA PRO A 104 -8.09 -2.29 13.25
C PRO A 104 -6.98 -3.19 13.77
N ILE A 105 -5.86 -2.56 14.13
CA ILE A 105 -4.71 -3.23 14.73
C ILE A 105 -5.07 -3.58 16.18
N PRO A 106 -5.06 -4.87 16.58
CA PRO A 106 -5.39 -5.29 17.94
C PRO A 106 -4.53 -4.57 18.96
N GLY A 107 -5.11 -4.08 20.06
CA GLY A 107 -4.36 -3.42 21.14
C GLY A 107 -4.02 -1.94 20.91
N LEU A 108 -4.13 -1.43 19.68
CA LEU A 108 -3.96 0.00 19.37
C LEU A 108 -5.31 0.70 19.27
N VAL A 109 -6.03 0.66 20.39
CA VAL A 109 -7.36 1.23 20.52
C VAL A 109 -7.40 2.15 21.74
N PHE A 110 -7.77 3.41 21.51
CA PHE A 110 -7.75 4.47 22.51
C PHE A 110 -9.16 5.03 22.71
N ASN A 111 -9.57 5.15 23.97
CA ASN A 111 -10.83 5.82 24.30
C ASN A 111 -10.59 7.32 24.46
N ILE A 112 -11.18 8.11 23.58
CA ILE A 112 -11.11 9.56 23.62
C ILE A 112 -12.36 10.08 24.36
N PRO A 113 -12.19 10.74 25.53
CA PRO A 113 -13.31 11.31 26.26
C PRO A 113 -14.17 12.20 25.36
N ASP A 114 -15.50 12.06 25.48
CA ASP A 114 -16.51 12.85 24.77
C ASP A 114 -16.54 12.70 23.22
N VAL A 115 -15.63 11.94 22.62
CA VAL A 115 -15.56 11.73 21.17
C VAL A 115 -15.93 10.30 20.79
N GLY A 116 -15.30 9.30 21.42
CA GLY A 116 -15.50 7.90 21.08
C GLY A 116 -14.21 7.09 21.08
N GLN A 117 -14.22 5.99 20.32
CA GLN A 117 -13.08 5.09 20.24
C GLN A 117 -12.26 5.39 18.97
N LEU A 118 -10.98 5.69 19.17
CA LEU A 118 -9.97 5.80 18.11
C LEU A 118 -9.29 4.43 17.98
N SER A 119 -9.27 3.86 16.79
CA SER A 119 -8.44 2.70 16.46
C SER A 119 -7.35 3.11 15.47
N VAL A 120 -6.16 2.53 15.63
CA VAL A 120 -5.13 2.57 14.59
C VAL A 120 -5.41 1.39 13.66
N ASP A 121 -5.58 1.67 12.38
CA ASP A 121 -6.06 0.72 11.40
C ASP A 121 -5.01 0.54 10.29
N VAL A 122 -4.86 -0.68 9.80
CA VAL A 122 -4.19 -0.97 8.52
C VAL A 122 -5.13 -0.52 7.42
N ASP A 123 -4.64 0.34 6.55
CA ASP A 123 -5.41 0.92 5.46
C ASP A 123 -4.80 0.46 4.14
N VAL A 124 -5.63 -0.15 3.29
CA VAL A 124 -5.20 -0.79 2.06
C VAL A 124 -6.17 -0.46 0.95
N GLU A 125 -5.66 0.07 -0.14
CA GLU A 125 -6.35 0.13 -1.42
C GLU A 125 -5.51 -0.63 -2.46
N PHE A 126 -6.11 -1.64 -3.07
CA PHE A 126 -5.44 -2.46 -4.08
C PHE A 126 -6.34 -2.68 -5.28
N ASP A 127 -6.05 -1.98 -6.38
CA ASP A 127 -6.93 -1.92 -7.54
C ASP A 127 -6.17 -1.81 -8.88
N GLY A 128 -6.87 -2.09 -9.97
CA GLY A 128 -6.37 -1.99 -11.34
C GLY A 128 -5.93 -3.33 -11.95
N THR A 129 -4.94 -3.26 -12.85
CA THR A 129 -4.40 -4.41 -13.61
C THR A 129 -2.89 -4.38 -13.60
N ILE A 130 -2.21 -5.42 -14.08
CA ILE A 130 -0.73 -5.44 -14.16
C ILE A 130 -0.15 -4.31 -15.03
N ASP A 131 -0.94 -3.77 -15.96
CA ASP A 131 -0.56 -2.60 -16.77
C ASP A 131 -0.74 -1.29 -16.02
N LYS A 132 -1.51 -1.25 -14.94
CA LYS A 132 -1.75 -0.07 -14.12
C LYS A 132 -2.26 -0.51 -12.74
N LEU A 133 -1.34 -0.96 -11.89
CA LEU A 133 -1.65 -1.53 -10.59
C LEU A 133 -1.47 -0.45 -9.54
N ARG A 134 -2.56 -0.04 -8.87
CA ARG A 134 -2.53 0.91 -7.76
C ARG A 134 -2.41 0.13 -6.46
N ILE A 135 -1.41 0.46 -5.65
CA ILE A 135 -1.23 -0.10 -4.32
C ILE A 135 -1.05 1.07 -3.36
N GLU A 136 -1.98 1.19 -2.43
CA GLU A 136 -1.86 2.04 -1.25
C GLU A 136 -1.92 1.12 -0.05
N ALA A 137 -0.84 1.09 0.73
CA ALA A 137 -0.75 0.29 1.94
C ALA A 137 -0.07 1.13 3.01
N GLY A 138 -0.74 1.26 4.14
CA GLY A 138 -0.33 2.18 5.18
C GLY A 138 -1.02 1.93 6.50
N VAL A 139 -0.77 2.84 7.42
CA VAL A 139 -1.44 2.89 8.70
C VAL A 139 -2.21 4.20 8.78
N ASN A 140 -3.47 4.10 9.18
CA ASN A 140 -4.36 5.22 9.43
C ASN A 140 -4.87 5.14 10.88
N ALA A 141 -5.60 6.15 11.34
CA ALA A 141 -6.34 6.05 12.58
C ALA A 141 -7.72 6.63 12.42
N CYS A 142 -8.72 5.88 12.85
CA CYS A 142 -10.11 6.21 12.62
C CYS A 142 -10.88 6.26 13.93
N VAL A 143 -11.77 7.24 14.04
CA VAL A 143 -12.70 7.41 15.14
C VAL A 143 -14.06 6.95 14.69
N LYS A 144 -14.69 6.07 15.48
CA LYS A 144 -16.11 5.72 15.31
C LYS A 144 -16.95 6.48 16.33
N ALA A 145 -17.74 7.43 15.85
CA ALA A 145 -18.64 8.25 16.67
C ALA A 145 -20.01 8.33 16.01
N GLY A 146 -21.09 8.03 16.75
CA GLY A 146 -22.46 8.20 16.25
C GLY A 146 -22.87 7.36 15.03
N GLY A 147 -22.08 6.35 14.65
CA GLY A 147 -22.32 5.52 13.45
C GLY A 147 -21.57 5.98 12.21
N GLU A 148 -20.83 7.09 12.29
CA GLU A 148 -19.91 7.55 11.25
C GLU A 148 -18.46 7.20 11.63
N THR A 149 -17.65 6.87 10.62
CA THR A 149 -16.22 6.65 10.76
C THR A 149 -15.51 7.86 10.15
N MET A 150 -14.69 8.55 10.94
CA MET A 150 -13.80 9.61 10.46
C MET A 150 -12.37 9.15 10.62
N CYS A 151 -11.54 9.26 9.59
CA CYS A 151 -10.15 8.80 9.61
C CYS A 151 -9.16 9.95 9.72
N GLY A 152 -7.86 9.64 9.80
CA GLY A 152 -6.82 10.59 10.20
C GLY A 152 -6.83 11.90 9.41
N GLU A 153 -7.07 11.81 8.10
CA GLU A 153 -7.17 12.96 7.19
C GLU A 153 -8.33 13.92 7.51
N ASP A 154 -9.45 13.39 8.04
CA ASP A 154 -10.63 14.17 8.41
C ASP A 154 -10.55 14.72 9.83
N ILE A 155 -9.56 14.28 10.61
CA ILE A 155 -9.42 14.63 12.03
C ILE A 155 -8.38 15.76 12.15
N PRO A 156 -8.76 16.98 12.58
CA PRO A 156 -7.87 18.15 12.52
C PRO A 156 -6.51 18.01 13.25
N TRP A 157 -6.45 17.18 14.29
CA TRP A 157 -5.23 16.92 15.06
C TRP A 157 -4.43 15.70 14.57
N LEU A 158 -4.94 14.96 13.58
CA LEU A 158 -4.27 13.82 12.92
C LEU A 158 -3.97 14.06 11.44
N GLN A 159 -4.63 15.02 10.79
CA GLN A 159 -4.55 15.24 9.32
C GLN A 159 -3.13 15.44 8.76
N ASN A 160 -2.18 15.88 9.58
CA ASN A 160 -0.79 16.09 9.18
C ASN A 160 0.15 14.94 9.62
N LEU A 161 -0.40 13.92 10.29
CA LEU A 161 0.32 12.78 10.84
C LEU A 161 -0.13 11.46 10.21
N LEU A 162 -1.39 11.37 9.78
CA LEU A 162 -2.00 10.17 9.24
C LEU A 162 -2.88 10.53 8.02
N PRO A 163 -3.03 9.63 7.04
CA PRO A 163 -2.41 8.30 6.97
C PRO A 163 -0.89 8.34 6.74
N ILE A 164 -0.18 7.32 7.22
CA ILE A 164 1.23 7.06 6.88
C ILE A 164 1.24 5.93 5.86
N TRP A 165 1.50 6.27 4.61
CA TRP A 165 1.65 5.30 3.53
C TRP A 165 3.09 4.79 3.45
N ILE A 166 3.26 3.46 3.43
CA ILE A 166 4.56 2.85 3.13
C ILE A 166 4.69 2.46 1.66
N ILE A 167 3.57 2.24 1.01
CA ILE A 167 3.43 2.03 -0.43
C ILE A 167 2.29 2.94 -0.84
N ASP A 168 2.55 3.89 -1.74
CA ASP A 168 1.54 4.75 -2.35
C ASP A 168 1.97 5.02 -3.78
N GLY A 169 1.19 4.53 -4.73
CA GLY A 169 1.46 4.77 -6.13
C GLY A 169 0.74 3.84 -7.08
N THR A 170 1.09 4.02 -8.35
CA THR A 170 0.58 3.22 -9.46
C THR A 170 1.74 2.77 -10.33
N TRP A 171 1.84 1.47 -10.60
CA TRP A 171 2.97 0.88 -11.30
C TRP A 171 2.55 0.00 -12.47
N HIS A 172 3.48 -0.17 -13.41
CA HIS A 172 3.34 -1.02 -14.59
C HIS A 172 4.14 -2.31 -14.38
N PHE A 173 3.52 -3.34 -13.80
CA PHE A 173 4.15 -4.65 -13.56
C PHE A 173 4.18 -5.56 -14.79
N ALA A 174 3.53 -5.18 -15.90
CA ALA A 174 3.52 -5.98 -17.12
C ALA A 174 4.93 -6.32 -17.64
N SER A 175 5.91 -5.42 -17.55
CA SER A 175 7.30 -5.70 -17.94
C SER A 175 7.96 -6.76 -17.06
N VAL A 176 7.62 -6.78 -15.76
CA VAL A 176 8.11 -7.77 -14.80
C VAL A 176 7.46 -9.12 -15.08
N CYS A 177 6.12 -9.15 -15.20
CA CYS A 177 5.38 -10.41 -15.33
C CYS A 177 5.54 -11.07 -16.71
N ASN A 178 5.69 -10.29 -17.78
CA ASN A 178 5.88 -10.84 -19.12
C ASN A 178 7.29 -11.41 -19.35
N SER A 179 8.25 -11.15 -18.46
CA SER A 179 9.57 -11.81 -18.51
C SER A 179 9.48 -13.32 -18.20
N LEU A 180 8.38 -13.78 -17.58
CA LEU A 180 8.03 -15.19 -17.41
C LEU A 180 7.57 -15.89 -18.70
N ALA A 181 7.20 -15.12 -19.73
CA ALA A 181 6.60 -15.64 -20.97
C ALA A 181 7.60 -15.84 -22.12
N SER A 182 8.90 -15.64 -21.89
CA SER A 182 9.93 -15.87 -22.91
C SER A 182 10.35 -17.36 -22.91
N PRO A 183 10.26 -18.08 -24.05
CA PRO A 183 10.70 -19.47 -24.18
C PRO A 183 12.24 -19.64 -24.11
#